data_AF-A0AA39UI55-F1
#
_entry.id   AF-A0AA39UI55-F1
#
_cell.length_a   1.000
_cell.length_b   1.000
_cell.length_c   1.000
_cell.angle_alpha   90.00
_cell.angle_beta   90.00
_cell.angle_gamma   90.00
#
_symmetry.space_group_name_H-M   'P 1'
#
loop_
_entity.id
_entity.type
_entity.pdbx_description
1 polymer ?
#
loop_
_entity_poly.entity_id
_entity_poly.type
_entity_poly.pdbx_seq_one_letter_code
_entity_poly.pdbx_strand_id
1 'polypeptide(L)' 'ILSRSRRLPTELLTEMFVWCSSLYDRKDSPLDPRALPWTLSHVCRKWREVAIAAPEIWSGINL' A
#
# COMPACT_ATOMS: atom_id res chain seq x y z
N ILE A 1 -21.59 -2.21 10.00
CA ILE A 1 -21.06 -3.21 9.04
C ILE A 1 -19.54 -3.05 8.98
N LEU A 2 -18.75 -4.04 9.40
CA LEU A 2 -17.29 -4.01 9.20
C LEU A 2 -16.99 -4.34 7.73
N SER A 3 -16.17 -3.53 7.06
CA SER A 3 -15.84 -3.71 5.65
C SER A 3 -15.15 -5.05 5.38
N ARG A 4 -15.40 -5.66 4.20
CA ARG A 4 -14.79 -6.93 3.76
C ARG A 4 -13.25 -6.90 3.86
N SER A 5 -12.66 -5.73 3.62
CA SER A 5 -11.22 -5.48 3.76
C SER A 5 -10.64 -5.82 5.15
N ARG A 6 -11.44 -5.84 6.22
CA ARG A 6 -10.95 -6.21 7.57
C ARG A 6 -10.82 -7.71 7.78
N ARG A 7 -11.54 -8.52 7.01
CA ARG A 7 -11.56 -9.99 7.12
C ARG A 7 -10.43 -10.67 6.35
N LEU A 8 -9.81 -9.97 5.40
CA LEU A 8 -8.68 -10.51 4.64
C LEU A 8 -7.46 -10.68 5.56
N PRO A 9 -6.77 -11.84 5.58
CA PRO A 9 -5.49 -12.00 6.26
C PRO A 9 -4.48 -10.92 5.86
N THR A 10 -3.54 -10.61 6.76
CA THR A 10 -2.53 -9.57 6.52
C THR A 10 -1.61 -9.97 5.37
N GLU A 11 -1.27 -11.24 5.28
CA GLU A 11 -0.37 -11.83 4.29
C GLU A 11 -0.91 -11.62 2.87
N LEU A 12 -2.21 -11.90 2.67
CA LEU A 12 -2.87 -11.67 1.38
C LEU A 12 -2.96 -10.18 1.04
N LEU A 13 -3.17 -9.33 2.05
CA LEU A 13 -3.20 -7.89 1.84
C LEU A 13 -1.81 -7.36 1.43
N THR A 14 -0.74 -7.86 2.05
CA THR A 14 0.65 -7.57 1.68
C THR A 14 0.94 -8.02 0.25
N GLU A 15 0.59 -9.26 -0.11
CA GLU A 15 0.77 -9.79 -1.48
C GLU A 15 0.07 -8.91 -2.53
N MET A 16 -1.17 -8.51 -2.26
CA MET A 16 -1.91 -7.58 -3.12
C MET A 16 -1.18 -6.25 -3.27
N PHE A 17 -0.65 -5.67 -2.19
CA PHE A 17 0.04 -4.39 -2.23
C PHE A 17 1.34 -4.47 -3.05
N VAL A 18 2.11 -5.54 -2.90
CA VAL A 18 3.32 -5.80 -3.69
C VAL A 18 2.97 -5.95 -5.17
N TRP A 19 1.92 -6.70 -5.50
CA TRP A 19 1.43 -6.81 -6.87
C TRP A 19 1.01 -5.45 -7.43
N CYS A 20 0.21 -4.67 -6.70
CA CYS A 20 -0.18 -3.34 -7.15
C CYS A 20 1.05 -2.44 -7.37
N SER A 21 2.09 -2.54 -6.54
CA SER A 21 3.35 -1.79 -6.74
C SER A 21 4.11 -2.21 -7.99
N SER A 22 3.99 -3.46 -8.45
CA SER A 22 4.61 -3.92 -9.71
C SER A 22 3.86 -3.44 -10.96
N LEU A 23 2.54 -3.20 -10.82
CA LEU A 23 1.67 -2.73 -11.90
C LEU A 23 1.65 -1.20 -12.03
N TYR A 24 1.97 -0.49 -10.96
CA TYR A 24 1.92 0.96 -10.91
C TYR A 24 3.18 1.59 -11.50
N ASP A 25 3.00 2.43 -12.52
CA ASP A 25 4.10 3.13 -13.19
C ASP A 25 4.73 4.15 -12.22
N ARG A 26 6.01 3.98 -11.90
CA ARG A 26 6.74 4.81 -10.91
C ARG A 26 7.09 6.21 -11.42
N LYS A 27 6.30 6.74 -12.35
CA LYS A 27 6.48 8.09 -12.91
C LYS A 27 6.03 9.19 -11.94
N ASP A 28 5.14 8.87 -11.00
CA ASP A 28 4.73 9.81 -9.98
C ASP A 28 5.88 10.09 -9.01
N SER A 29 5.99 11.34 -8.57
CA SER A 29 6.92 11.72 -7.51
C SER A 29 6.73 10.80 -6.30
N PRO A 30 7.79 10.28 -5.67
CA PRO A 30 7.66 9.43 -4.48
C PRO A 30 6.93 10.12 -3.31
N LEU A 31 6.90 11.46 -3.34
CA LEU A 31 6.21 12.32 -2.37
C LEU A 31 4.82 12.79 -2.84
N ASP A 32 4.34 12.38 -4.02
CA ASP A 32 2.97 12.66 -4.44
C ASP A 32 2.00 11.88 -3.51
N PRO A 33 1.12 12.55 -2.75
CA PRO A 33 0.18 11.87 -1.85
C PRO A 33 -0.82 10.97 -2.59
N ARG A 34 -0.91 11.04 -3.92
CA ARG A 34 -1.71 10.16 -4.77
C ARG A 34 -0.95 8.92 -5.21
N ALA A 35 0.37 8.88 -5.04
CA ALA A 35 1.16 7.70 -5.36
C ALA A 35 0.72 6.50 -4.50
N LEU A 36 0.94 5.31 -5.06
CA LEU A 36 0.38 4.07 -4.56
C LEU A 36 0.57 3.80 -3.05
N PRO A 37 1.78 3.97 -2.45
CA PRO A 37 1.98 3.66 -1.03
C PRO A 37 1.13 4.54 -0.11
N TRP A 38 0.96 5.81 -0.46
CA TRP A 38 0.14 6.77 0.26
C TRP A 38 -1.36 6.45 0.11
N THR A 39 -1.80 6.16 -1.11
CA THR A 39 -3.19 5.78 -1.40
C THR A 39 -3.61 4.53 -0.62
N LEU A 40 -2.78 3.48 -0.60
CA LEU A 40 -3.05 2.25 0.15
C LEU A 40 -3.12 2.51 1.66
N SER A 41 -2.27 3.40 2.18
CA SER A 41 -2.22 3.76 3.60
C SER A 41 -3.44 4.55 4.10
N HIS A 42 -4.27 5.08 3.19
CA HIS A 42 -5.41 5.94 3.52
C HIS A 42 -6.79 5.25 3.46
N VAL A 43 -6.86 3.97 3.10
CA VAL A 43 -8.15 3.25 2.98
C VAL A 43 -8.80 2.94 4.33
N CYS A 44 -8.05 2.34 5.26
CA CYS A 44 -8.50 2.08 6.63
C CYS A 44 -7.32 1.81 7.56
N ARG A 45 -7.55 1.73 8.88
CA ARG A 45 -6.50 1.45 9.87
C ARG A 45 -5.71 0.18 9.56
N LYS A 46 -6.38 -0.92 9.20
CA LYS A 46 -5.72 -2.19 8.87
C LYS A 46 -4.81 -2.05 7.65
N TRP A 47 -5.29 -1.39 6.59
CA TRP A 47 -4.49 -1.17 5.37
C TRP A 47 -3.27 -0.30 5.65
N ARG A 48 -3.40 0.71 6.52
CA ARG A 48 -2.28 1.53 6.97
C ARG A 48 -1.23 0.71 7.71
N GLU A 49 -1.63 -0.12 8.66
CA GLU A 49 -0.72 -0.98 9.42
C GLU A 49 0.05 -1.93 8.47
N VAL A 50 -0.64 -2.52 7.49
CA VAL A 50 0.01 -3.40 6.49
C VAL A 50 0.91 -2.63 5.52
N ALA A 51 0.47 -1.48 5.01
CA ALA A 51 1.26 -0.68 4.08
C ALA A 51 2.57 -0.20 4.72
N ILE A 52 2.54 0.23 5.99
CA ILE A 52 3.73 0.63 6.73
C ILE A 52 4.69 -0.56 6.95
N ALA A 53 4.15 -1.77 7.16
CA ALA A 53 4.93 -2.97 7.39
C ALA A 53 5.51 -3.63 6.12
N ALA A 54 5.17 -3.12 4.93
CA ALA A 54 5.58 -3.68 3.63
C ALA A 54 6.64 -2.77 2.96
N PRO A 55 7.94 -2.90 3.28
CA PRO A 55 8.99 -2.03 2.72
C PRO A 55 9.08 -2.09 1.17
N GLU A 56 8.62 -3.17 0.55
CA GLU A 56 8.65 -3.40 -0.89
C GLU A 56 7.90 -2.32 -1.68
N ILE A 57 6.79 -1.79 -1.11
CA ILE A 57 6.01 -0.75 -1.78
C ILE A 57 6.65 0.65 -1.61
N TRP A 58 7.59 0.82 -0.68
CA TRP A 58 8.27 2.09 -0.38
C TRP A 58 9.65 2.21 -1.04
N SER A 59 10.10 1.21 -1.79
CA SER A 59 11.47 1.12 -2.32
C SER A 59 11.88 2.24 -3.31
N GLY A 60 10.93 3.09 -3.73
CA GLY A 60 11.16 4.21 -4.65
C GLY A 60 11.37 5.56 -3.96
N ILE A 61 11.29 5.64 -2.63
CA ILE A 61 11.54 6.88 -1.88
C ILE A 61 13.04 6.97 -1.56
N ASN A 62 13.68 8.06 -1.99
CA ASN A 62 15.04 8.43 -1.61
C ASN A 62 15.03 9.88 -1.07
N LEU A 63 15.77 10.14 0.00
CA LEU A 63 15.82 11.44 0.70
C LEU A 63 17.02 12.27 0.25
#